data_AF-X0XEU1-F1
#
_entry.id   AF-X0XEU1-F1
#
_cell.length_a   1.000
_cell.length_b   1.000
_cell.length_c   1.000
_cell.angle_alpha   90.00
_cell.angle_beta   90.00
_cell.angle_gamma   90.00
#
_symmetry.space_group_name_H-M   'P 1'
#
loop_
_entity.id
_entity.type
_entity.pdbx_description
1 polymer ?
#
loop_
_entity_poly.entity_id
_entity_poly.type
_entity_poly.pdbx_seq_one_letter_code
_entity_poly.pdbx_strand_id
1 'polypeptide(L)'
;LMTVIDHLRKEDNMMMKPRAERGNWAAGLKVKDLTTEKAEVAFHAGCNLSFDETLWPVARGALTILQQAGIDVGIMGKDEACCGGRAYEMGYQGEFAKYAENNLEAWRNAGVKTVVTPCSDGYYTFKHLYPEAGSTVEVLHMVEFIDRLIKEGRLKFTRTVPMTVTYHDPCHLGRRDNVYVPGEPIMGIYDPPRDIIKSIPAVELVEMPRIKEYAWCCGAGGGAREAYPDFNAFTAQERIAEARSTGAEAIV
;
A
#
# COMPACT_ATOMS: atom_id res chain seq x y z
N LEU A 1 9.52 -3.91 27.93
CA LEU A 1 9.53 -4.31 26.51
C LEU A 1 9.35 -3.03 25.69
N MET A 2 10.15 -2.78 24.66
CA MET A 2 9.94 -1.60 23.80
C MET A 2 8.68 -1.83 22.96
N THR A 3 7.73 -0.89 23.00
CA THR A 3 6.49 -1.02 22.21
C THR A 3 6.73 -0.66 20.75
N VAL A 4 5.81 -1.04 19.86
CA VAL A 4 5.87 -0.64 18.44
C VAL A 4 5.85 0.88 18.28
N ILE A 5 5.19 1.61 19.19
CA ILE A 5 5.11 3.07 19.16
C ILE A 5 6.41 3.71 19.65
N ASP A 6 7.04 3.15 20.68
CA ASP A 6 8.37 3.61 21.10
C ASP A 6 9.40 3.41 19.98
N HIS A 7 9.28 2.30 19.24
CA HIS A 7 10.12 2.04 18.07
C HIS A 7 9.83 3.00 16.93
N LEU A 8 8.55 3.25 16.61
CA LEU A 8 8.14 4.23 15.64
C LEU A 8 8.79 5.59 15.93
N ARG A 9 8.69 6.07 17.17
CA ARG A 9 9.27 7.36 17.59
C ARG A 9 10.79 7.45 17.37
N LYS A 10 11.50 6.32 17.40
CA LYS A 10 12.97 6.27 17.29
C LYS A 10 13.44 6.01 15.86
N GLU A 11 12.79 5.11 15.14
CA GLU A 11 13.26 4.54 13.87
C GLU A 11 12.30 4.81 12.70
N ASP A 12 11.24 5.59 12.91
CA ASP A 12 10.30 6.02 11.87
C ASP A 12 9.66 4.88 11.08
N ASN A 13 9.45 3.71 11.71
CA ASN A 13 8.79 2.55 11.11
C ASN A 13 8.09 1.65 12.14
N MET A 14 7.20 0.78 11.66
CA MET A 14 6.44 -0.17 12.50
C MET A 14 7.05 -1.59 12.52
N MET A 15 8.26 -1.79 11.98
CA MET A 15 8.82 -3.12 11.70
C MET A 15 9.88 -3.56 12.71
N MET A 16 10.14 -2.79 13.76
CA MET A 16 11.21 -3.06 14.74
C MET A 16 12.61 -3.13 14.08
N LYS A 17 12.82 -2.40 12.98
CA LYS A 17 14.09 -2.36 12.22
C LYS A 17 14.74 -0.97 12.25
N PRO A 18 16.07 -0.87 12.07
CA PRO A 18 16.77 0.42 12.00
C PRO A 18 16.34 1.26 10.79
N ARG A 19 16.10 2.56 10.99
CA ARG A 19 15.65 3.45 9.90
C ARG A 19 16.60 3.49 8.70
N ALA A 20 17.90 3.34 8.96
CA ALA A 20 18.95 3.40 7.93
C ALA A 20 18.81 2.28 6.87
N GLU A 21 18.15 1.18 7.21
CA GLU A 21 17.96 0.04 6.30
C GLU A 21 16.77 0.23 5.35
N ARG A 22 15.90 1.23 5.57
CA ARG A 22 14.65 1.39 4.82
C ARG A 22 14.87 1.47 3.31
N GLY A 23 15.92 2.16 2.86
CA GLY A 23 16.20 2.35 1.44
C GLY A 23 16.80 1.13 0.73
N ASN A 24 17.13 0.05 1.46
CA ASN A 24 17.90 -1.07 0.92
C ASN A 24 17.18 -1.81 -0.21
N TRP A 25 15.84 -1.86 -0.19
CA TRP A 25 15.05 -2.50 -1.24
C TRP A 25 15.30 -1.89 -2.64
N ALA A 26 15.70 -0.61 -2.70
CA ALA A 26 15.96 0.12 -3.94
C ALA A 26 17.41 0.01 -4.42
N ALA A 27 18.29 -0.70 -3.70
CA ALA A 27 19.70 -0.82 -4.07
C ALA A 27 19.89 -1.28 -5.53
N GLY A 28 20.73 -0.56 -6.27
CA GLY A 28 21.01 -0.82 -7.68
C GLY A 28 19.92 -0.37 -8.67
N LEU A 29 18.81 0.21 -8.21
CA LEU A 29 17.83 0.85 -9.10
C LEU A 29 18.28 2.27 -9.45
N LYS A 30 18.06 2.67 -10.71
CA LYS A 30 18.27 4.06 -11.16
C LYS A 30 16.98 4.83 -10.94
N VAL A 31 16.82 5.45 -9.78
CA VAL A 31 15.65 6.24 -9.40
C VAL A 31 16.10 7.54 -8.74
N LYS A 32 15.33 8.61 -8.92
CA LYS A 32 15.64 9.91 -8.33
C LYS A 32 15.59 9.85 -6.81
N ASP A 33 16.57 10.47 -6.16
CA ASP A 33 16.59 10.69 -4.72
C ASP A 33 15.89 12.01 -4.39
N LEU A 34 14.65 11.94 -3.89
CA LEU A 34 13.82 13.11 -3.61
C LEU A 34 14.33 13.97 -2.44
N THR A 35 15.39 13.56 -1.74
CA THR A 35 16.06 14.40 -0.75
C THR A 35 16.96 15.47 -1.39
N THR A 36 17.36 15.27 -2.65
CA THR A 36 18.25 16.18 -3.39
C THR A 36 17.74 16.54 -4.79
N GLU A 37 16.84 15.73 -5.34
CA GLU A 37 16.23 15.90 -6.66
C GLU A 37 14.74 16.19 -6.55
N LYS A 38 14.13 16.52 -7.70
CA LYS A 38 12.69 16.75 -7.83
C LYS A 38 12.05 15.76 -8.79
N ALA A 39 10.82 15.35 -8.49
CA ALA A 39 9.99 14.55 -9.37
C ALA A 39 8.51 14.86 -9.14
N GLU A 40 7.68 14.74 -10.18
CA GLU A 40 6.23 14.95 -10.04
C GLU A 40 5.56 13.84 -9.22
N VAL A 41 6.12 12.62 -9.25
CA VAL A 41 5.59 11.46 -8.53
C VAL A 41 6.55 10.98 -7.46
N ALA A 42 6.07 10.84 -6.22
CA ALA A 42 6.76 10.09 -5.18
C ALA A 42 6.21 8.66 -5.09
N PHE A 43 7.08 7.67 -5.21
CA PHE A 43 6.75 6.30 -4.84
C PHE A 43 7.06 6.09 -3.36
N HIS A 44 6.02 5.88 -2.55
CA HIS A 44 6.13 5.58 -1.12
C HIS A 44 5.94 4.08 -0.90
N ALA A 45 7.03 3.37 -0.60
CA ALA A 45 7.05 1.91 -0.50
C ALA A 45 6.31 1.42 0.75
N GLY A 46 6.32 2.21 1.82
CA GLY A 46 5.74 1.84 3.10
C GLY A 46 6.66 0.94 3.92
N CYS A 47 6.30 0.70 5.18
CA CYS A 47 7.19 0.03 6.12
C CYS A 47 7.43 -1.44 5.75
N ASN A 48 6.38 -2.21 5.49
CA ASN A 48 6.53 -3.66 5.31
C ASN A 48 7.38 -4.00 4.07
N LEU A 49 7.09 -3.36 2.93
CA LEU A 49 7.84 -3.60 1.69
C LEU A 49 9.29 -3.08 1.74
N SER A 50 9.58 -2.14 2.63
CA SER A 50 10.94 -1.62 2.78
C SER A 50 11.84 -2.55 3.59
N PHE A 51 11.27 -3.23 4.59
CA PHE A 51 12.05 -3.99 5.58
C PHE A 51 11.93 -5.52 5.47
N ASP A 52 10.90 -6.04 4.82
CA ASP A 52 10.80 -7.46 4.52
C ASP A 52 11.46 -7.75 3.16
N GLU A 53 12.65 -8.34 3.19
CA GLU A 53 13.42 -8.69 1.99
C GLU A 53 12.64 -9.61 1.03
N THR A 54 11.74 -10.44 1.56
CA THR A 54 10.89 -11.32 0.73
C THR A 54 9.87 -10.54 -0.10
N LEU A 55 9.56 -9.31 0.31
CA LEU A 55 8.61 -8.42 -0.37
C LEU A 55 9.28 -7.35 -1.23
N TRP A 56 10.62 -7.23 -1.22
CA TRP A 56 11.34 -6.32 -2.10
C TRP A 56 10.99 -6.47 -3.59
N PRO A 57 10.77 -7.68 -4.15
CA PRO A 57 10.32 -7.82 -5.53
C PRO A 57 9.03 -7.05 -5.85
N VAL A 58 8.12 -6.88 -4.88
CA VAL A 58 6.87 -6.12 -5.05
C VAL A 58 7.17 -4.63 -5.21
N ALA A 59 7.95 -4.03 -4.31
CA ALA A 59 8.31 -2.61 -4.38
C ALA A 59 9.14 -2.31 -5.64
N ARG A 60 10.12 -3.16 -5.95
CA ARG A 60 10.96 -3.01 -7.16
C ARG A 60 10.13 -3.18 -8.44
N GLY A 61 9.20 -4.13 -8.46
CA GLY A 61 8.28 -4.35 -9.58
C GLY A 61 7.37 -3.15 -9.81
N ALA A 62 6.76 -2.62 -8.74
CA ALA A 62 5.93 -1.42 -8.79
C ALA A 62 6.71 -0.22 -9.34
N LEU A 63 7.90 0.07 -8.80
CA LEU A 63 8.75 1.16 -9.29
C LEU A 63 9.16 0.96 -10.75
N THR A 64 9.50 -0.28 -11.14
CA THR A 64 9.86 -0.60 -12.53
C THR A 64 8.71 -0.32 -13.50
N ILE A 65 7.47 -0.64 -13.12
CA ILE A 65 6.28 -0.33 -13.94
C ILE A 65 6.15 1.18 -14.15
N LEU A 66 6.29 1.98 -13.08
CA LEU A 66 6.22 3.44 -13.18
C LEU A 66 7.32 3.99 -14.11
N GLN A 67 8.55 3.50 -13.96
CA GLN A 67 9.68 3.92 -14.80
C GLN A 67 9.50 3.52 -16.27
N GLN A 68 9.05 2.30 -16.56
CA GLN A 68 8.79 1.84 -17.93
C GLN A 68 7.63 2.59 -18.60
N ALA A 69 6.66 3.05 -17.81
CA ALA A 69 5.60 3.93 -18.29
C ALA A 69 6.05 5.39 -18.52
N GLY A 70 7.33 5.71 -18.27
CA GLY A 70 7.89 7.06 -18.45
C GLY A 70 7.42 8.07 -17.40
N ILE A 71 7.02 7.59 -16.22
CA ILE A 71 6.62 8.46 -15.11
C ILE A 71 7.87 9.11 -14.50
N ASP A 72 7.80 10.42 -14.27
CA ASP A 72 8.82 11.14 -13.51
C ASP A 72 8.69 10.81 -12.02
N VAL A 73 9.32 9.71 -11.61
CA VAL A 73 9.20 9.12 -10.27
C VAL A 73 10.51 9.19 -9.49
N GLY A 74 10.41 9.53 -8.22
CA GLY A 74 11.49 9.42 -7.23
C GLY A 74 11.05 8.73 -5.94
N ILE A 75 12.02 8.44 -5.08
CA ILE A 75 11.83 7.87 -3.74
C ILE A 75 12.58 8.72 -2.70
N MET A 76 12.16 8.64 -1.44
CA MET A 76 12.88 9.25 -0.31
C MET A 76 13.99 8.33 0.26
N GLY A 77 14.12 7.10 -0.28
CA GLY A 77 15.15 6.15 0.14
C GLY A 77 15.12 5.85 1.64
N LYS A 78 16.27 6.00 2.31
CA LYS A 78 16.39 5.81 3.76
C LYS A 78 15.63 6.87 4.58
N ASP A 79 15.32 8.02 3.98
CA ASP A 79 14.66 9.15 4.61
C ASP A 79 13.13 9.12 4.40
N GLU A 80 12.59 8.09 3.74
CA GLU A 80 11.15 7.84 3.74
C GLU A 80 10.66 7.60 5.18
N ALA A 81 9.66 8.36 5.63
CA ALA A 81 9.07 8.18 6.95
C ALA A 81 7.80 7.32 6.91
N CYS A 82 7.43 6.75 8.06
CA CYS A 82 6.14 6.07 8.23
C CYS A 82 4.97 6.99 7.81
N CYS A 83 3.89 6.41 7.29
CA CYS A 83 2.66 7.17 7.00
C CYS A 83 1.97 7.70 8.28
N GLY A 84 2.20 7.07 9.43
CA GLY A 84 1.55 7.42 10.69
C GLY A 84 0.14 6.83 10.87
N GLY A 85 -0.40 6.13 9.86
CA GLY A 85 -1.76 5.58 9.84
C GLY A 85 -2.05 4.66 11.02
N ARG A 86 -1.24 3.62 11.19
CA ARG A 86 -1.39 2.72 12.33
C ARG A 86 -1.29 3.41 13.70
N ALA A 87 -0.44 4.43 13.84
CA ALA A 87 -0.35 5.20 15.09
C ALA A 87 -1.66 5.96 15.35
N TYR A 88 -2.22 6.60 14.32
CA TYR A 88 -3.54 7.25 14.39
C TYR A 88 -4.63 6.26 14.83
N GLU A 89 -4.69 5.08 14.20
CA GLU A 89 -5.69 4.05 14.55
C GLU A 89 -5.56 3.53 15.99
N MET A 90 -4.35 3.56 16.54
CA MET A 90 -4.08 3.22 17.94
C MET A 90 -4.33 4.38 18.92
N GLY A 91 -4.79 5.54 18.43
CA GLY A 91 -5.10 6.73 19.25
C GLY A 91 -3.94 7.71 19.45
N TYR A 92 -2.79 7.48 18.82
CA TYR A 92 -1.59 8.33 18.93
C TYR A 92 -1.66 9.49 17.93
N GLN A 93 -2.58 10.42 18.16
CA GLN A 93 -2.84 11.55 17.26
C GLN A 93 -1.65 12.50 17.11
N GLY A 94 -0.87 12.70 18.19
CA GLY A 94 0.34 13.54 18.14
C GLY A 94 1.42 12.97 17.24
N GLU A 95 1.65 11.65 17.31
CA GLU A 95 2.56 10.94 16.41
C GLU A 95 2.10 11.04 14.96
N PHE A 96 0.80 10.84 14.71
CA PHE A 96 0.24 11.01 13.36
C PHE A 96 0.50 12.41 12.80
N ALA A 97 0.20 13.46 13.57
CA ALA A 97 0.39 14.84 13.14
C ALA A 97 1.86 15.13 12.77
N LYS A 98 2.81 14.64 13.57
CA LYS A 98 4.25 14.75 13.29
C LYS A 98 4.63 14.07 11.96
N TYR A 99 4.16 12.85 11.71
CA TYR A 99 4.48 12.15 10.45
C TYR A 99 3.82 12.80 9.24
N ALA A 100 2.59 13.29 9.39
CA ALA A 100 1.91 14.03 8.34
C ALA A 100 2.67 15.30 7.97
N GLU A 101 3.03 16.13 8.95
CA GLU A 101 3.81 17.35 8.73
C GLU A 101 5.15 17.07 8.02
N ASN A 102 5.91 16.09 8.54
CA ASN A 102 7.21 15.72 7.97
C ASN A 102 7.11 15.23 6.51
N ASN A 103 6.16 14.33 6.22
CA ASN A 103 5.98 13.81 4.86
C ASN A 103 5.52 14.90 3.90
N LEU A 104 4.60 15.77 4.32
CA LEU A 104 4.12 16.89 3.49
C LEU A 104 5.22 17.92 3.20
N GLU A 105 6.06 18.23 4.19
CA GLU A 105 7.23 19.08 3.96
C GLU A 105 8.21 18.45 2.96
N ALA A 106 8.53 17.17 3.13
CA ALA A 106 9.44 16.47 2.23
C ALA A 106 8.90 16.44 0.78
N TRP A 107 7.62 16.11 0.59
CA TRP A 107 6.97 16.10 -0.73
C TRP A 107 6.92 17.49 -1.36
N ARG A 108 6.61 18.53 -0.58
CA ARG A 108 6.62 19.93 -1.06
C ARG A 108 8.02 20.35 -1.52
N ASN A 109 9.05 20.05 -0.75
CA ASN A 109 10.44 20.39 -1.08
C ASN A 109 10.93 19.67 -2.34
N ALA A 110 10.50 18.41 -2.52
CA ALA A 110 10.77 17.60 -3.70
C ALA A 110 9.91 17.94 -4.92
N GLY A 111 8.93 18.85 -4.81
CA GLY A 111 8.03 19.24 -5.91
C GLY A 111 7.02 18.16 -6.32
N VAL A 112 6.69 17.25 -5.40
CA VAL A 112 5.77 16.12 -5.62
C VAL A 112 4.34 16.64 -5.77
N LYS A 113 3.64 16.15 -6.80
CA LYS A 113 2.23 16.42 -7.08
C LYS A 113 1.34 15.20 -6.85
N THR A 114 1.91 14.00 -7.02
CA THR A 114 1.20 12.74 -6.82
C THR A 114 2.05 11.78 -5.96
N VAL A 115 1.44 11.17 -4.95
CA VAL A 115 2.04 10.09 -4.17
C VAL A 115 1.39 8.77 -4.59
N VAL A 116 2.22 7.81 -4.96
CA VAL A 116 1.80 6.46 -5.33
C VAL A 116 2.33 5.48 -4.29
N THR A 117 1.44 4.63 -3.76
CA THR A 117 1.83 3.61 -2.79
C THR A 117 1.12 2.27 -3.04
N PRO A 118 1.81 1.13 -2.91
CA PRO A 118 1.20 -0.19 -2.93
C PRO A 118 0.67 -0.63 -1.55
N CYS A 119 0.79 0.22 -0.52
CA CYS A 119 0.32 -0.07 0.83
C CYS A 119 -1.10 0.46 1.01
N SER A 120 -2.07 -0.42 1.29
CA SER A 120 -3.47 0.00 1.49
C SER A 120 -3.63 0.92 2.72
N ASP A 121 -2.92 0.65 3.82
CA ASP A 121 -2.93 1.50 5.02
C ASP A 121 -2.30 2.88 4.73
N GLY A 122 -1.15 2.89 4.03
CA GLY A 122 -0.50 4.11 3.56
C GLY A 122 -1.42 4.92 2.64
N TYR A 123 -2.05 4.26 1.67
CA TYR A 123 -3.02 4.88 0.75
C TYR A 123 -4.15 5.55 1.51
N TYR A 124 -4.86 4.84 2.39
CA TYR A 124 -5.95 5.43 3.16
C TYR A 124 -5.47 6.61 4.01
N THR A 125 -4.31 6.46 4.66
CA THR A 125 -3.74 7.50 5.52
C THR A 125 -3.46 8.78 4.73
N PHE A 126 -2.77 8.65 3.58
CA PHE A 126 -2.43 9.79 2.74
C PHE A 126 -3.65 10.39 2.04
N LYS A 127 -4.61 9.56 1.61
CA LYS A 127 -5.79 10.00 0.87
C LYS A 127 -6.81 10.70 1.76
N HIS A 128 -7.08 10.11 2.93
CA HIS A 128 -8.24 10.49 3.76
C HIS A 128 -7.85 11.23 5.04
N LEU A 129 -6.68 10.98 5.62
CA LEU A 129 -6.27 11.64 6.87
C LEU A 129 -5.37 12.85 6.63
N TYR A 130 -4.45 12.78 5.68
CA TYR A 130 -3.53 13.89 5.39
C TYR A 130 -4.21 15.19 4.88
N PRO A 131 -5.40 15.19 4.25
CA PRO A 131 -6.12 16.43 3.97
C PRO A 131 -6.42 17.26 5.23
N GLU A 132 -6.66 16.62 6.39
CA GLU A 132 -6.84 17.32 7.67
C GLU A 132 -5.55 18.02 8.13
N ALA A 133 -4.38 17.53 7.69
CA ALA A 133 -3.07 18.13 7.90
C ALA A 133 -2.66 19.11 6.78
N GLY A 134 -3.57 19.45 5.85
CA GLY A 134 -3.34 20.42 4.78
C GLY A 134 -2.74 19.85 3.49
N SER A 135 -2.80 18.53 3.29
CA SER A 135 -2.37 17.91 2.03
C SER A 135 -3.25 18.32 0.85
N THR A 136 -2.61 18.63 -0.27
CA THR A 136 -3.23 18.85 -1.58
C THR A 136 -2.69 17.93 -2.66
N VAL A 137 -1.81 16.99 -2.28
CA VAL A 137 -1.16 16.04 -3.17
C VAL A 137 -2.17 14.98 -3.63
N GLU A 138 -2.19 14.64 -4.92
CA GLU A 138 -2.98 13.52 -5.40
C GLU A 138 -2.44 12.21 -4.82
N VAL A 139 -3.29 11.38 -4.26
CA VAL A 139 -2.90 10.06 -3.74
C VAL A 139 -3.58 8.99 -4.56
N LEU A 140 -2.78 8.03 -5.03
CA LEU A 140 -3.21 6.85 -5.78
C LEU A 140 -2.62 5.58 -5.17
N HIS A 141 -3.46 4.56 -5.01
CA HIS A 141 -2.96 3.22 -4.77
C HIS A 141 -2.31 2.68 -6.06
N MET A 142 -1.32 1.81 -5.93
CA MET A 142 -0.61 1.24 -7.09
C MET A 142 -1.56 0.58 -8.09
N VAL A 143 -2.62 -0.08 -7.61
CA VAL A 143 -3.62 -0.71 -8.50
C VAL A 143 -4.44 0.30 -9.30
N GLU A 144 -4.78 1.46 -8.74
CA GLU A 144 -5.44 2.53 -9.50
C GLU A 144 -4.51 3.09 -10.57
N PHE A 145 -3.22 3.25 -10.22
CA PHE A 145 -2.23 3.78 -11.13
C PHE A 145 -1.97 2.81 -12.30
N ILE A 146 -1.80 1.51 -12.02
CA ILE A 146 -1.61 0.48 -13.05
C ILE A 146 -2.84 0.41 -13.96
N ASP A 147 -4.04 0.38 -13.38
CA ASP A 147 -5.29 0.33 -14.15
C ASP A 147 -5.43 1.57 -15.06
N ARG A 148 -5.08 2.77 -14.56
CA ARG A 148 -5.00 3.99 -15.35
C ARG A 148 -4.03 3.84 -16.53
N LEU A 149 -2.82 3.34 -16.29
CA LEU A 149 -1.83 3.13 -17.36
C LEU A 149 -2.28 2.10 -18.41
N ILE A 150 -3.00 1.05 -18.02
CA ILE A 150 -3.56 0.07 -18.94
C ILE A 150 -4.66 0.69 -19.80
N LYS A 151 -5.58 1.44 -19.18
CA LYS A 151 -6.67 2.14 -19.88
C LYS A 151 -6.16 3.21 -20.84
N GLU A 152 -5.05 3.88 -20.50
CA GLU A 152 -4.34 4.83 -21.37
C GLU A 152 -3.53 4.13 -22.49
N GLY A 153 -3.42 2.80 -22.49
CA GLY A 153 -2.62 2.04 -23.46
C GLY A 153 -1.11 2.17 -23.27
N ARG A 154 -0.65 2.72 -22.13
CA ARG A 154 0.77 2.91 -21.79
C ARG A 154 1.40 1.69 -21.13
N LEU A 155 0.57 0.78 -20.62
CA LEU A 155 0.99 -0.50 -20.05
C LEU A 155 0.19 -1.63 -20.67
N LYS A 156 0.90 -2.71 -21.04
CA LYS A 156 0.27 -3.95 -21.50
C LYS A 156 1.08 -5.14 -20.99
N PHE A 157 0.42 -6.06 -20.29
CA PHE A 157 1.05 -7.33 -19.94
C PHE A 157 1.10 -8.25 -21.16
N THR A 158 2.30 -8.72 -21.48
CA THR A 158 2.56 -9.54 -22.67
C THR A 158 3.09 -10.93 -22.34
N ARG A 159 3.58 -11.13 -21.11
CA ARG A 159 4.09 -12.42 -20.65
C ARG A 159 2.94 -13.28 -20.13
N THR A 160 2.94 -14.53 -20.53
CA THR A 160 2.01 -15.54 -20.05
C THR A 160 2.39 -15.98 -18.64
N VAL A 161 1.41 -16.01 -17.74
CA VAL A 161 1.52 -16.54 -16.39
C VAL A 161 0.36 -17.53 -16.20
N PRO A 162 0.54 -18.82 -16.54
CA PRO A 162 -0.53 -19.81 -16.45
C PRO A 162 -0.77 -20.14 -14.97
N MET A 163 -1.74 -19.46 -14.35
CA MET A 163 -2.01 -19.58 -12.92
C MET A 163 -3.46 -19.20 -12.60
N THR A 164 -4.12 -19.99 -11.78
CA THR A 164 -5.39 -19.62 -11.18
C THR A 164 -5.16 -18.91 -9.84
N VAL A 165 -5.68 -17.70 -9.70
CA VAL A 165 -5.49 -16.84 -8.51
C VAL A 165 -6.84 -16.44 -7.91
N THR A 166 -6.84 -16.12 -6.62
CA THR A 166 -7.95 -15.42 -5.94
C THR A 166 -7.46 -14.09 -5.38
N TYR A 167 -8.36 -13.12 -5.20
CA TYR A 167 -8.02 -11.79 -4.70
C TYR A 167 -8.52 -11.53 -3.27
N HIS A 168 -7.66 -10.96 -2.43
CA HIS A 168 -8.05 -10.44 -1.11
C HIS A 168 -8.28 -8.94 -1.17
N ASP A 169 -9.55 -8.52 -1.10
CA ASP A 169 -9.93 -7.11 -1.00
C ASP A 169 -9.46 -6.48 0.33
N PRO A 170 -8.45 -5.58 0.32
CA PRO A 170 -7.95 -4.94 1.54
C PRO A 170 -8.97 -3.93 2.06
N CYS A 171 -9.20 -3.89 3.37
CA CYS A 171 -10.24 -3.04 3.96
C CYS A 171 -9.99 -1.53 3.73
N HIS A 172 -8.73 -1.09 3.75
CA HIS A 172 -8.35 0.31 3.50
C HIS A 172 -8.48 0.76 2.04
N LEU A 173 -8.54 -0.20 1.11
CA LEU A 173 -8.72 0.06 -0.33
C LEU A 173 -10.20 -0.11 -0.75
N GLY A 174 -10.92 -0.98 -0.05
CA GLY A 174 -12.36 -1.22 -0.21
C GLY A 174 -13.19 -0.44 0.80
N ARG A 175 -13.65 -1.13 1.86
CA ARG A 175 -14.63 -0.64 2.84
C ARG A 175 -14.37 0.74 3.46
N ARG A 176 -13.10 1.14 3.59
CA ARG A 176 -12.73 2.41 4.21
C ARG A 176 -12.43 3.52 3.21
N ASP A 177 -12.39 3.21 1.92
CA ASP A 177 -12.02 4.22 0.93
C ASP A 177 -13.10 5.29 0.72
N ASN A 178 -14.37 4.99 0.99
CA ASN A 178 -15.45 5.96 0.82
C ASN A 178 -16.31 6.12 2.07
N VAL A 179 -16.99 7.26 2.13
CA VAL A 179 -17.98 7.55 3.17
C VAL A 179 -19.18 6.63 2.98
N TYR A 180 -19.58 5.95 4.06
CA TYR A 180 -20.80 5.15 4.05
C TYR A 180 -22.03 6.05 3.88
N VAL A 181 -22.83 5.78 2.86
CA VAL A 181 -24.13 6.41 2.63
C VAL A 181 -25.23 5.38 2.89
N PRO A 182 -26.13 5.59 3.87
CA PRO A 182 -27.19 4.64 4.19
C PRO A 182 -28.05 4.30 2.97
N GLY A 183 -28.15 3.00 2.66
CA GLY A 183 -28.93 2.50 1.52
C GLY A 183 -28.13 2.38 0.21
N GLU A 184 -26.88 2.84 0.17
CA GLU A 184 -25.98 2.63 -0.97
C GLU A 184 -24.94 1.53 -0.68
N PRO A 185 -24.44 0.83 -1.70
CA PRO A 185 -23.32 -0.09 -1.54
C PRO A 185 -22.09 0.64 -1.00
N ILE A 186 -21.30 -0.03 -0.15
CA ILE A 186 -20.02 0.52 0.31
C ILE A 186 -19.05 0.51 -0.87
N MET A 187 -18.84 1.68 -1.46
CA MET A 187 -17.94 1.86 -2.61
C MET A 187 -16.47 1.80 -2.19
N GLY A 188 -15.63 1.32 -3.09
CA GLY A 188 -14.18 1.26 -2.91
C GLY A 188 -13.50 0.80 -4.20
N ILE A 189 -12.18 0.67 -4.15
CA ILE A 189 -11.36 0.26 -5.30
C ILE A 189 -11.39 -1.28 -5.39
N TYR A 190 -12.47 -1.79 -5.98
CA TYR A 190 -12.69 -3.23 -6.13
C TYR A 190 -12.40 -3.76 -7.54
N ASP A 191 -12.77 -3.00 -8.56
CA ASP A 191 -12.65 -3.47 -9.96
C ASP A 191 -11.24 -3.30 -10.53
N PRO A 192 -10.49 -2.20 -10.27
CA PRO A 192 -9.11 -2.06 -10.77
C PRO A 192 -8.17 -3.26 -10.52
N PRO A 193 -8.06 -3.83 -9.31
CA PRO A 193 -7.22 -5.02 -9.12
C PRO A 193 -7.69 -6.24 -9.94
N ARG A 194 -9.00 -6.41 -10.13
CA ARG A 194 -9.57 -7.51 -10.92
C ARG A 194 -9.33 -7.32 -12.41
N ASP A 195 -9.48 -6.10 -12.91
CA ASP A 195 -9.21 -5.74 -14.30
C ASP A 195 -7.73 -5.93 -14.64
N ILE A 196 -6.84 -5.55 -13.72
CA ILE A 196 -5.40 -5.82 -13.83
C ILE A 196 -5.14 -7.32 -13.92
N ILE A 197 -5.65 -8.12 -12.99
CA ILE A 197 -5.43 -9.58 -12.97
C ILE A 197 -5.90 -10.21 -14.29
N LYS A 198 -7.11 -9.87 -14.75
CA LYS A 198 -7.69 -10.39 -16.00
C LYS A 198 -6.94 -9.93 -17.25
N SER A 199 -6.20 -8.84 -17.18
CA SER A 199 -5.38 -8.34 -18.30
C SER A 199 -4.05 -9.10 -18.47
N ILE A 200 -3.65 -9.92 -17.49
CA ILE A 200 -2.42 -10.72 -17.56
C ILE A 200 -2.70 -12.02 -18.34
N PRO A 201 -1.98 -12.30 -19.43
CA PRO A 201 -2.24 -13.50 -20.25
C PRO A 201 -2.13 -14.81 -19.45
N ALA A 202 -3.14 -15.67 -19.58
CA ALA A 202 -3.29 -16.97 -18.91
C ALA A 202 -3.42 -16.95 -17.38
N VAL A 203 -3.64 -15.79 -16.77
CA VAL A 203 -4.07 -15.72 -15.37
C VAL A 203 -5.60 -15.85 -15.32
N GLU A 204 -6.09 -16.78 -14.50
CA GLU A 204 -7.51 -16.97 -14.26
C GLU A 204 -7.86 -16.48 -12.85
N LEU A 205 -8.85 -15.58 -12.73
CA LEU A 205 -9.34 -15.12 -11.44
C LEU A 205 -10.55 -15.95 -10.99
N VAL A 206 -10.43 -16.60 -9.84
CA VAL A 206 -11.55 -17.21 -9.12
C VAL A 206 -11.80 -16.43 -7.83
N GLU A 207 -13.06 -16.13 -7.52
CA GLU A 207 -13.41 -15.30 -6.38
C GLU A 207 -13.66 -16.15 -5.12
N MET A 208 -13.26 -15.62 -3.96
CA MET A 208 -13.66 -16.18 -2.67
C MET A 208 -15.17 -16.00 -2.41
N PRO A 209 -15.77 -16.77 -1.48
CA PRO A 209 -17.18 -16.60 -1.13
C PRO A 209 -17.53 -15.18 -0.65
N ARG A 210 -16.59 -14.53 0.05
CA ARG A 210 -16.71 -13.15 0.52
C ARG A 210 -15.72 -12.25 -0.20
N ILE A 211 -16.24 -11.27 -0.93
CA ILE A 211 -15.48 -10.31 -1.74
C ILE A 211 -15.98 -8.88 -1.50
N LYS A 212 -15.21 -7.92 -1.98
CA LYS A 212 -15.53 -6.49 -1.96
C LYS A 212 -15.90 -6.03 -0.55
N GLU A 213 -17.01 -5.34 -0.38
CA GLU A 213 -17.50 -4.85 0.91
C GLU A 213 -17.74 -5.97 1.94
N TYR A 214 -18.02 -7.20 1.47
CA TYR A 214 -18.25 -8.37 2.32
C TYR A 214 -16.97 -9.14 2.68
N ALA A 215 -15.80 -8.77 2.14
CA ALA A 215 -14.56 -9.51 2.31
C ALA A 215 -14.16 -9.66 3.80
N TRP A 216 -13.74 -10.86 4.21
CA TRP A 216 -13.28 -11.06 5.59
C TRP A 216 -11.98 -10.32 5.88
N CYS A 217 -11.88 -9.68 7.04
CA CYS A 217 -10.69 -8.94 7.45
C CYS A 217 -9.54 -9.90 7.79
N CYS A 218 -8.32 -9.57 7.38
CA CYS A 218 -7.11 -10.32 7.77
C CYS A 218 -6.70 -10.10 9.24
N GLY A 219 -7.31 -9.11 9.91
CA GLY A 219 -7.10 -8.80 11.32
C GLY A 219 -5.82 -8.06 11.68
N ALA A 220 -5.04 -7.60 10.70
CA ALA A 220 -3.74 -6.97 10.98
C ALA A 220 -3.83 -5.47 11.31
N GLY A 221 -4.86 -4.76 10.83
CA GLY A 221 -5.04 -3.32 11.02
C GLY A 221 -5.41 -2.91 12.45
N GLY A 222 -5.51 -1.61 12.71
CA GLY A 222 -6.05 -1.07 13.97
C GLY A 222 -5.22 -1.36 15.23
N GLY A 223 -3.96 -1.79 15.08
CA GLY A 223 -3.13 -2.26 16.20
C GLY A 223 -3.51 -3.65 16.73
N ALA A 224 -4.44 -4.36 16.08
CA ALA A 224 -4.92 -5.65 16.54
C ALA A 224 -3.84 -6.74 16.49
N ARG A 225 -2.92 -6.68 15.51
CA ARG A 225 -1.79 -7.61 15.43
C ARG A 225 -0.88 -7.52 16.67
N GLU A 226 -0.69 -6.32 17.20
CA GLU A 226 0.19 -6.08 18.36
C GLU A 226 -0.54 -6.33 19.68
N ALA A 227 -1.80 -5.94 19.79
CA ALA A 227 -2.58 -6.04 21.03
C ALA A 227 -3.26 -7.41 21.22
N TYR A 228 -3.68 -8.05 20.13
CA TYR A 228 -4.49 -9.27 20.11
C TYR A 228 -3.98 -10.28 19.06
N PRO A 229 -2.75 -10.79 19.20
CA PRO A 229 -2.12 -11.65 18.20
C PRO A 229 -2.92 -12.93 17.91
N ASP A 230 -3.58 -13.51 18.91
CA ASP A 230 -4.41 -14.70 18.73
C ASP A 230 -5.65 -14.41 17.86
N PHE A 231 -6.27 -13.24 18.04
CA PHE A 231 -7.40 -12.81 17.21
C PHE A 231 -6.95 -12.51 15.78
N ASN A 232 -5.78 -11.88 15.60
CA ASN A 232 -5.19 -11.69 14.28
C ASN A 232 -4.91 -13.04 13.59
N ALA A 233 -4.33 -14.01 14.30
CA ALA A 233 -4.06 -15.33 13.75
C ALA A 233 -5.35 -16.06 13.34
N PHE A 234 -6.39 -16.03 14.18
CA PHE A 234 -7.69 -16.61 13.86
C PHE A 234 -8.29 -15.98 12.59
N THR A 235 -8.39 -14.65 12.54
CA THR A 235 -8.99 -13.95 11.39
C THR A 235 -8.22 -14.15 10.09
N ALA A 236 -6.88 -14.17 10.15
CA ALA A 236 -6.04 -14.50 9.01
C ALA A 236 -6.25 -15.95 8.54
N GLN A 237 -6.35 -16.92 9.45
CA GLN A 237 -6.60 -18.32 9.11
C GLN A 237 -7.96 -18.52 8.42
N GLU A 238 -9.01 -17.84 8.90
CA GLU A 238 -10.32 -17.85 8.25
C GLU A 238 -10.23 -17.32 6.81
N ARG A 239 -9.47 -16.23 6.58
CA ARG A 239 -9.31 -15.71 5.22
C ARG A 239 -8.52 -16.66 4.32
N ILE A 240 -7.47 -17.30 4.84
CA ILE A 240 -6.69 -18.30 4.11
C ILE A 240 -7.53 -19.55 3.81
N ALA A 241 -8.41 -19.97 4.71
CA ALA A 241 -9.34 -21.08 4.48
C ALA A 241 -10.31 -20.77 3.33
N GLU A 242 -10.85 -19.54 3.26
CA GLU A 242 -11.64 -19.11 2.10
C GLU A 242 -10.83 -19.11 0.81
N ALA A 243 -9.59 -18.61 0.84
CA ALA A 243 -8.75 -18.60 -0.35
C ALA A 243 -8.52 -20.03 -0.86
N ARG A 244 -8.23 -20.98 0.05
CA ARG A 244 -8.05 -22.40 -0.29
C ARG A 244 -9.31 -23.04 -0.85
N SER A 245 -10.51 -22.66 -0.39
CA SER A 245 -11.76 -23.27 -0.86
C SER A 245 -12.08 -22.93 -2.33
N THR A 246 -11.45 -21.88 -2.88
CA THR A 246 -11.56 -21.53 -4.31
C THR A 246 -10.81 -22.49 -5.23
N GLY A 247 -9.85 -23.25 -4.71
CA GLY A 247 -8.92 -24.05 -5.52
C GLY A 247 -7.82 -23.24 -6.21
N ALA A 248 -7.72 -21.93 -5.94
CA ALA A 248 -6.64 -21.09 -6.47
C ALA A 248 -5.25 -21.54 -6.01
N GLU A 249 -4.27 -21.37 -6.87
CA GLU A 249 -2.86 -21.67 -6.62
C GLU A 249 -2.18 -20.57 -5.79
N ALA A 250 -2.68 -19.33 -5.89
CA ALA A 250 -2.18 -18.19 -5.13
C ALA A 250 -3.29 -17.22 -4.72
N ILE A 251 -3.04 -16.50 -3.62
CA ILE A 251 -3.81 -15.34 -3.19
C ILE A 251 -3.03 -14.07 -3.58
N VAL A 252 -3.72 -13.13 -4.21
CA VAL A 252 -3.24 -11.80 -4.61
C VAL A 252 -3.84 -10.74 -3.70
#